data_AF-A0A7S9SDA3-F1
#
_entry.id   AF-A0A7S9SDA3-F1
#
_cell.length_a   1.000
_cell.length_b   1.000
_cell.length_c   1.000
_cell.angle_alpha   90.00
_cell.angle_beta   90.00
_cell.angle_gamma   90.00
#
_symmetry.space_group_name_H-M   'P 1'
#
loop_
_entity.id
_entity.type
_entity.pdbx_description
1 polymer ?
#
loop_
_entity_poly.entity_id
_entity_poly.type
_entity_poly.pdbx_seq_one_letter_code
_entity_poly.pdbx_strand_id
1 'polypeptide(L)'
;MIKDYLNFKNVELNFKEGLSVFTGVSGAGKSVLMSAIMAVFGLKDSEARLIEADVEHKFELDEFGIENEEVNIFKLLKDKSTRYFINQQAISKKNLAQVAREHIKYLSAKEANEFENEKFLNLLDRLEISKNEKFKEIKQEFEEAFLEFSKISKELATIKEEEKKVEELKELASFEIEKIRSVGPKKGEFEELMETKKRLSKKDKINEAWARAERIFELEHSVNEALSISDLDNGFFEDAMNELRVARDSLNMEELDDIDVESVLDRIEALNAIIRRYGSEEEALEALAKKEKELTRYENLSFEKSELEKKFEILSKKANELASTLSKARGVNLKELEAMINLYLKELYMPDITLSIEAKKLDILGVDEICLNLNETSLKNLSSGELNRLRLAFIAASSEITKTGGDVIILDEIDANLSGKEAMSIANVLLKLANFYQIFAISHQPQLSSKANSHFLVERHGESSVVRELDKEERVNELARMISGEHISEEAINFAKGLLK
;
A
#
# COMPACT_ATOMS: atom_id res chain seq x y z
N MET A 1 -21.02 -15.10 20.23
CA MET A 1 -20.95 -16.52 20.64
C MET A 1 -19.52 -17.04 20.61
N ILE A 2 -19.08 -17.84 21.59
CA ILE A 2 -17.77 -18.51 21.63
C ILE A 2 -17.99 -20.00 21.96
N LYS A 3 -17.40 -20.91 21.19
CA LYS A 3 -17.44 -22.37 21.44
C LYS A 3 -16.06 -22.99 21.52
N ASP A 4 -15.92 -23.91 22.46
CA ASP A 4 -14.71 -24.72 22.72
C ASP A 4 -13.43 -23.88 22.76
N TYR A 5 -13.31 -23.00 23.77
CA TYR A 5 -12.10 -22.19 23.99
C TYR A 5 -11.57 -22.31 25.41
N LEU A 6 -10.46 -23.05 25.58
CA LEU A 6 -9.86 -23.35 26.88
C LEU A 6 -10.95 -23.85 27.86
N ASN A 7 -11.26 -23.08 28.90
CA ASN A 7 -12.23 -23.46 29.93
C ASN A 7 -13.67 -23.08 29.53
N PHE A 8 -13.89 -22.34 28.44
CA PHE A 8 -15.22 -21.95 27.96
C PHE A 8 -15.75 -22.98 26.95
N LYS A 9 -16.79 -23.74 27.35
CA LYS A 9 -17.46 -24.70 26.44
C LYS A 9 -18.39 -24.00 25.45
N ASN A 10 -19.31 -23.18 25.96
CA ASN A 10 -20.22 -22.37 25.15
C ASN A 10 -20.52 -21.07 25.90
N VAL A 11 -20.32 -19.92 25.25
CA VAL A 11 -20.57 -18.60 25.81
C VAL A 11 -21.36 -17.78 24.80
N GLU A 12 -22.48 -17.25 25.26
CA GLU A 12 -23.35 -16.37 24.50
C GLU A 12 -23.57 -15.10 25.31
N LEU A 13 -23.23 -13.95 24.73
CA LEU A 13 -23.23 -12.65 25.38
C LEU A 13 -23.88 -11.65 24.45
N ASN A 14 -24.75 -10.83 25.02
CA ASN A 14 -25.36 -9.69 24.36
C ASN A 14 -24.90 -8.44 25.08
N PHE A 15 -24.36 -7.49 24.33
CA PHE A 15 -23.81 -6.27 24.89
C PHE A 15 -24.75 -5.09 24.62
N LYS A 16 -24.95 -4.27 25.64
CA LYS A 16 -25.59 -2.97 25.50
C LYS A 16 -24.52 -1.92 25.18
N GLU A 17 -24.95 -0.75 24.74
CA GLU A 17 -24.09 0.41 24.59
C GLU A 17 -23.49 0.85 25.95
N GLY A 18 -22.37 1.57 25.86
CA GLY A 18 -21.69 2.15 27.02
C GLY A 18 -20.66 1.21 27.66
N LEU A 19 -20.52 1.31 28.98
CA LEU A 19 -19.47 0.63 29.75
C LEU A 19 -19.92 -0.76 30.24
N SER A 20 -19.27 -1.80 29.74
CA SER A 20 -19.39 -3.18 30.17
C SER A 20 -18.17 -3.61 30.98
N VAL A 21 -18.38 -3.95 32.26
CA VAL A 21 -17.30 -4.39 33.17
C VAL A 21 -17.39 -5.89 33.44
N PHE A 22 -16.23 -6.56 33.43
CA PHE A 22 -16.10 -7.99 33.69
C PHE A 22 -15.33 -8.21 34.99
N THR A 23 -15.98 -8.83 35.97
CA THR A 23 -15.40 -9.19 37.27
C THR A 23 -15.35 -10.70 37.46
N GLY A 24 -14.78 -11.15 38.57
CA GLY A 24 -14.61 -12.58 38.88
C GLY A 24 -13.28 -12.85 39.58
N VAL A 25 -13.13 -14.05 40.14
CA VAL A 25 -11.89 -14.46 40.82
C VAL A 25 -10.69 -14.44 39.86
N SER A 26 -9.47 -14.30 40.41
CA SER A 26 -8.26 -14.45 39.60
C SER A 26 -8.21 -15.86 39.00
N GLY A 27 -7.82 -15.97 37.74
CA GLY A 27 -7.82 -17.25 37.02
C GLY A 27 -9.20 -17.75 36.54
N ALA A 28 -10.28 -16.96 36.70
CA ALA A 28 -11.61 -17.32 36.18
C ALA A 28 -11.72 -17.27 34.64
N GLY A 29 -10.72 -16.74 33.94
CA GLY A 29 -10.72 -16.66 32.47
C GLY A 29 -11.14 -15.30 31.89
N LYS A 30 -11.13 -14.20 32.66
CA LYS A 30 -11.45 -12.84 32.18
C LYS A 30 -10.60 -12.42 30.97
N SER A 31 -9.27 -12.50 31.08
CA SER A 31 -8.36 -12.13 29.98
C SER A 31 -8.46 -13.10 28.79
N VAL A 32 -8.84 -14.35 29.03
CA VAL A 32 -9.15 -15.33 27.97
C VAL A 32 -10.39 -14.89 27.20
N LEU A 33 -11.48 -14.53 27.89
CA LEU A 33 -12.70 -14.02 27.28
C LEU A 33 -12.42 -12.76 26.43
N MET A 34 -11.68 -11.79 26.97
CA MET A 34 -11.29 -10.59 26.21
C MET A 34 -10.45 -10.93 24.99
N SER A 35 -9.54 -11.89 25.11
CA SER A 35 -8.75 -12.35 23.98
C SER A 35 -9.61 -13.02 22.90
N ALA A 36 -10.69 -13.72 23.27
CA ALA A 36 -11.65 -14.26 22.30
C ALA A 36 -12.42 -13.15 21.58
N ILE A 37 -12.89 -12.13 22.31
CA ILE A 37 -13.57 -10.97 21.72
C ILE A 37 -12.66 -10.28 20.70
N MET A 38 -11.39 -10.06 21.05
CA MET A 38 -10.41 -9.48 20.12
C MET A 38 -10.05 -10.41 18.95
N ALA A 39 -10.05 -11.72 19.17
CA ALA A 39 -9.65 -12.70 18.17
C ALA A 39 -10.63 -12.80 17.01
N VAL A 40 -11.94 -12.62 17.24
CA VAL A 40 -12.92 -12.62 16.13
C VAL A 40 -12.64 -11.51 15.10
N PHE A 41 -11.97 -10.44 15.53
CA PHE A 41 -11.54 -9.31 14.72
C PHE A 41 -10.07 -9.40 14.25
N GLY A 42 -9.42 -10.57 14.43
CA GLY A 42 -8.04 -10.80 13.99
C GLY A 42 -6.97 -10.07 14.81
N LEU A 43 -7.33 -9.38 15.89
CA LEU A 43 -6.41 -8.58 16.71
C LEU A 43 -5.57 -9.43 17.67
N LYS A 44 -6.07 -10.60 18.09
CA LYS A 44 -5.35 -11.60 18.89
C LYS A 44 -5.50 -12.99 18.28
N ASP A 45 -4.59 -13.88 18.63
CA ASP A 45 -4.74 -15.30 18.31
C ASP A 45 -5.64 -16.00 19.32
N SER A 46 -6.35 -17.02 18.84
CA SER A 46 -7.22 -17.85 19.66
C SER A 46 -7.16 -19.31 19.25
N GLU A 47 -7.29 -20.17 20.25
CA GLU A 47 -7.43 -21.62 20.13
C GLU A 47 -8.91 -22.04 20.12
N ALA A 48 -9.85 -21.08 20.15
CA ALA A 48 -11.28 -21.35 20.09
C ALA A 48 -11.65 -22.08 18.79
N ARG A 49 -12.52 -23.09 18.88
CA ARG A 49 -13.06 -23.76 17.69
C ARG A 49 -13.92 -22.82 16.85
N LEU A 50 -14.78 -22.03 17.50
CA LEU A 50 -15.66 -21.08 16.84
C LEU A 50 -15.84 -19.84 17.69
N ILE A 51 -15.70 -18.66 17.07
CA ILE A 51 -16.15 -17.39 17.63
C ILE A 51 -16.98 -16.70 16.55
N GLU A 52 -18.16 -16.22 16.92
CA GLU A 52 -19.04 -15.43 16.05
C GLU A 52 -19.46 -14.16 16.80
N ALA A 53 -19.45 -13.03 16.11
CA ALA A 53 -19.84 -11.73 16.64
C ALA A 53 -20.68 -10.99 15.61
N ASP A 54 -21.83 -10.52 16.07
CA ASP A 54 -22.77 -9.73 15.28
C ASP A 54 -22.52 -8.26 15.59
N VAL A 55 -22.28 -7.45 14.57
CA VAL A 55 -21.87 -6.05 14.72
C VAL A 55 -22.72 -5.13 13.85
N GLU A 56 -23.48 -4.25 14.49
CA GLU A 56 -24.26 -3.19 13.87
C GLU A 56 -23.39 -1.96 13.58
N HIS A 57 -22.54 -2.06 12.55
CA HIS A 57 -21.69 -0.96 12.10
C HIS A 57 -21.36 -1.10 10.62
N LYS A 58 -21.25 0.03 9.89
CA LYS A 58 -20.86 0.04 8.49
C LYS A 58 -19.35 0.23 8.37
N PHE A 59 -18.68 -0.76 7.79
CA PHE A 59 -17.22 -0.79 7.62
C PHE A 59 -16.81 -0.47 6.17
N GLU A 60 -15.57 -0.04 5.96
CA GLU A 60 -14.99 0.12 4.61
C GLU A 60 -14.51 -1.24 4.07
N LEU A 61 -15.47 -2.05 3.59
CA LEU A 61 -15.21 -3.43 3.15
C LEU A 61 -15.06 -3.60 1.63
N ASP A 62 -15.38 -2.55 0.86
CA ASP A 62 -15.41 -2.58 -0.61
C ASP A 62 -14.02 -2.93 -1.19
N GLU A 63 -12.94 -2.46 -0.56
CA GLU A 63 -11.56 -2.78 -0.96
C GLU A 63 -11.24 -4.27 -0.88
N PHE A 64 -11.99 -5.02 -0.07
CA PHE A 64 -11.83 -6.47 0.10
C PHE A 64 -12.88 -7.26 -0.68
N GLY A 65 -13.77 -6.58 -1.42
CA GLY A 65 -14.86 -7.20 -2.19
C GLY A 65 -15.98 -7.78 -1.33
N ILE A 66 -16.15 -7.29 -0.10
CA ILE A 66 -17.18 -7.76 0.84
C ILE A 66 -18.24 -6.67 0.99
N GLU A 67 -19.51 -7.03 0.81
CA GLU A 67 -20.63 -6.10 0.98
C GLU A 67 -21.04 -6.00 2.47
N ASN A 68 -21.40 -4.80 2.90
CA ASN A 68 -21.96 -4.59 4.24
C ASN A 68 -23.42 -5.05 4.30
N GLU A 69 -23.79 -5.69 5.41
CA GLU A 69 -25.17 -6.01 5.77
C GLU A 69 -25.68 -5.05 6.86
N GLU A 70 -26.97 -5.12 7.22
CA GLU A 70 -27.51 -4.38 8.37
C GLU A 70 -26.81 -4.78 9.68
N VAL A 71 -26.52 -6.08 9.82
CA VAL A 71 -25.73 -6.66 10.90
C VAL A 71 -24.59 -7.44 10.25
N ASN A 72 -23.36 -6.97 10.43
CA ASN A 72 -22.19 -7.66 9.90
C ASN A 72 -21.78 -8.80 10.82
N ILE A 73 -21.64 -10.01 10.27
CA ILE A 73 -21.31 -11.22 11.03
C ILE A 73 -19.82 -11.54 10.88
N PHE A 74 -19.06 -11.30 11.94
CA PHE A 74 -17.65 -11.66 12.04
C PHE A 74 -17.51 -13.08 12.59
N LYS A 75 -16.70 -13.90 11.94
CA LYS A 75 -16.54 -15.31 12.31
C LYS A 75 -15.09 -15.77 12.24
N LEU A 76 -14.63 -16.36 13.35
CA LEU A 76 -13.40 -17.13 13.44
C LEU A 76 -13.76 -18.61 13.55
N LEU A 77 -13.24 -19.43 12.65
CA LEU A 77 -13.41 -20.89 12.66
C LEU A 77 -12.05 -21.58 12.66
N LYS A 78 -11.80 -22.42 13.67
CA LYS A 78 -10.61 -23.25 13.77
C LYS A 78 -10.98 -24.72 13.56
N ASP A 79 -10.42 -25.29 12.50
CA ASP A 79 -10.46 -26.72 12.21
C ASP A 79 -9.01 -27.23 12.10
N LYS A 80 -8.46 -27.36 10.88
CA LYS A 80 -7.00 -27.61 10.69
C LYS A 80 -6.16 -26.34 10.79
N SER A 81 -6.72 -25.22 10.35
CA SER A 81 -6.13 -23.87 10.43
C SER A 81 -7.22 -22.87 10.80
N THR A 82 -6.82 -21.75 11.38
CA THR A 82 -7.74 -20.66 11.71
C THR A 82 -8.12 -19.90 10.43
N ARG A 83 -9.42 -19.80 10.17
CA ARG A 83 -10.00 -19.04 9.05
C ARG A 83 -10.93 -17.96 9.58
N TYR A 84 -10.95 -16.83 8.90
CA TYR A 84 -11.74 -15.66 9.26
C TYR A 84 -12.74 -15.35 8.16
N PHE A 85 -13.92 -14.89 8.55
CA PHE A 85 -14.99 -14.53 7.64
C PHE A 85 -15.70 -13.26 8.12
N ILE A 86 -16.20 -12.48 7.17
CA ILE A 86 -17.20 -11.43 7.36
C ILE A 86 -18.36 -11.76 6.41
N ASN A 87 -19.59 -11.83 6.91
CA ASN A 87 -20.79 -12.12 6.10
C ASN A 87 -20.63 -13.41 5.24
N GLN A 88 -20.07 -14.45 5.87
CA GLN A 88 -19.74 -15.75 5.25
C GLN A 88 -18.65 -15.71 4.15
N GLN A 89 -18.10 -14.55 3.83
CA GLN A 89 -17.00 -14.38 2.88
C GLN A 89 -15.65 -14.45 3.60
N ALA A 90 -14.70 -15.20 3.04
CA ALA A 90 -13.39 -15.40 3.69
C ALA A 90 -12.50 -14.15 3.57
N ILE A 91 -11.82 -13.80 4.66
CA ILE A 91 -10.88 -12.68 4.72
C ILE A 91 -9.57 -13.11 5.36
N SER A 92 -8.45 -12.50 4.95
CA SER A 92 -7.16 -12.74 5.59
C SER A 92 -7.12 -12.09 6.99
N LYS A 93 -6.41 -12.70 7.95
CA LYS A 93 -6.23 -12.12 9.30
C LYS A 93 -5.67 -10.70 9.23
N LYS A 94 -4.74 -10.44 8.30
CA LYS A 94 -4.08 -9.14 8.14
C LYS A 94 -5.10 -8.05 7.74
N ASN A 95 -5.93 -8.33 6.74
CA ASN A 95 -6.93 -7.38 6.25
C ASN A 95 -8.03 -7.17 7.28
N LEU A 96 -8.49 -8.24 7.93
CA LEU A 96 -9.46 -8.13 9.02
C LEU A 96 -8.93 -7.27 10.17
N ALA A 97 -7.68 -7.47 10.58
CA ALA A 97 -7.05 -6.66 11.61
C ALA A 97 -6.79 -5.21 11.17
N GLN A 98 -6.78 -4.91 9.86
CA GLN A 98 -6.72 -3.54 9.36
C GLN A 98 -8.07 -2.84 9.60
N VAL A 99 -9.16 -3.44 9.11
CA VAL A 99 -10.54 -2.95 9.34
C VAL A 99 -10.82 -2.78 10.84
N ALA A 100 -10.45 -3.78 11.65
CA ALA A 100 -10.73 -3.74 13.08
C ALA A 100 -9.95 -2.64 13.83
N ARG A 101 -8.72 -2.30 13.42
CA ARG A 101 -7.90 -1.29 14.11
C ARG A 101 -8.40 0.14 13.95
N GLU A 102 -9.18 0.39 12.90
CA GLU A 102 -9.80 1.69 12.68
C GLU A 102 -10.87 1.98 13.74
N HIS A 103 -11.55 0.93 14.21
CA HIS A 103 -12.70 1.04 15.11
C HIS A 103 -12.45 0.51 16.53
N ILE A 104 -11.49 -0.41 16.73
CA ILE A 104 -11.24 -1.06 18.02
C ILE A 104 -9.90 -0.61 18.59
N LYS A 105 -9.95 0.12 19.71
CA LYS A 105 -8.79 0.59 20.46
C LYS A 105 -8.53 -0.32 21.65
N TYR A 106 -7.40 -1.03 21.63
CA TYR A 106 -6.95 -1.82 22.78
C TYR A 106 -5.91 -1.05 23.59
N LEU A 107 -6.28 -0.59 24.79
CA LEU A 107 -5.32 0.08 25.67
C LEU A 107 -4.52 -0.97 26.43
N SER A 108 -3.44 -1.44 25.81
CA SER A 108 -2.38 -2.19 26.49
C SER A 108 -1.12 -1.35 26.62
N ALA A 109 -0.24 -1.73 27.57
CA ALA A 109 1.01 -1.02 27.86
C ALA A 109 2.02 -0.96 26.70
N LYS A 110 1.76 -1.62 25.56
CA LYS A 110 2.71 -1.72 24.43
C LYS A 110 2.45 -0.77 23.27
N GLU A 111 1.25 -0.20 23.17
CA GLU A 111 0.83 0.64 22.03
C GLU A 111 0.35 1.99 22.57
N ALA A 112 0.88 3.09 22.04
CA ALA A 112 0.63 4.46 22.53
C ALA A 112 0.53 5.46 21.37
N ASN A 113 -0.22 5.10 20.33
CA ASN A 113 -0.34 5.88 19.10
C ASN A 113 -1.16 7.17 19.28
N GLU A 114 -1.83 7.34 20.43
CA GLU A 114 -2.59 8.54 20.75
C GLU A 114 -1.71 9.80 20.83
N PHE A 115 -0.39 9.62 21.00
CA PHE A 115 0.59 10.71 21.09
C PHE A 115 1.29 11.01 19.76
N GLU A 116 0.87 10.39 18.65
CA GLU A 116 1.41 10.70 17.34
C GLU A 116 1.10 12.14 16.93
N ASN A 117 2.07 12.82 16.31
CA ASN A 117 1.93 14.21 15.90
C ASN A 117 0.68 14.43 15.04
N GLU A 118 0.37 13.51 14.13
CA GLU A 118 -0.82 13.57 13.27
C GLU A 118 -2.12 13.68 14.09
N LYS A 119 -2.23 12.95 15.21
CA LYS A 119 -3.43 13.01 16.07
C LYS A 119 -3.58 14.39 16.69
N PHE A 120 -2.51 14.98 17.19
CA PHE A 120 -2.55 16.35 17.72
C PHE A 120 -2.93 17.37 16.66
N LEU A 121 -2.29 17.32 15.48
CA LEU A 121 -2.60 18.23 14.38
C LEU A 121 -4.07 18.11 13.96
N ASN A 122 -4.60 16.89 13.85
CA ASN A 122 -5.99 16.66 13.53
C ASN A 122 -6.95 17.22 14.60
N LEU A 123 -6.59 17.16 15.89
CA LEU A 123 -7.38 17.77 16.96
C LEU A 123 -7.37 19.29 16.89
N LEU A 124 -6.20 19.90 16.67
CA LEU A 124 -6.07 21.35 16.49
C LEU A 124 -6.84 21.84 15.28
N ASP A 125 -6.76 21.10 14.17
CA ASP A 125 -7.50 21.40 12.94
C ASP A 125 -9.02 21.31 13.19
N ARG A 126 -9.50 20.28 13.91
CA ARG A 126 -10.93 20.16 14.26
C ARG A 126 -11.40 21.27 15.18
N LEU A 127 -10.59 21.66 16.16
CA LEU A 127 -10.87 22.82 17.01
C LEU A 127 -11.02 24.09 16.18
N GLU A 128 -10.12 24.34 15.22
CA GLU A 128 -10.23 25.49 14.34
C GLU A 128 -11.47 25.42 13.44
N ILE A 129 -11.74 24.26 12.82
CA ILE A 129 -12.90 24.06 11.94
C ILE A 129 -14.20 24.34 12.70
N SER A 130 -14.29 23.96 13.97
CA SER A 130 -15.48 24.22 14.80
C SER A 130 -15.76 25.71 15.04
N LYS A 131 -14.74 26.57 14.89
CA LYS A 131 -14.83 28.03 15.07
C LYS A 131 -14.88 28.78 13.75
N ASN A 132 -14.23 28.23 12.72
CA ASN A 132 -14.02 28.84 11.42
C ASN A 132 -14.10 27.79 10.32
N GLU A 133 -15.30 27.64 9.72
CA GLU A 133 -15.54 26.65 8.67
C GLU A 133 -14.60 26.81 7.45
N LYS A 134 -14.14 28.03 7.16
CA LYS A 134 -13.20 28.30 6.05
C LYS A 134 -11.84 27.63 6.24
N PHE A 135 -11.48 27.27 7.47
CA PHE A 135 -10.23 26.55 7.71
C PHE A 135 -10.20 25.19 7.01
N LYS A 136 -11.36 24.54 6.83
CA LYS A 136 -11.47 23.29 6.08
C LYS A 136 -11.02 23.48 4.62
N GLU A 137 -11.43 24.57 3.99
CA GLU A 137 -11.04 24.91 2.61
C GLU A 137 -9.54 25.22 2.52
N ILE A 138 -8.99 25.98 3.49
CA ILE A 138 -7.55 26.29 3.56
C ILE A 138 -6.71 25.02 3.71
N LYS A 139 -7.14 24.07 4.56
CA LYS A 139 -6.48 22.79 4.74
C LYS A 139 -6.48 21.97 3.45
N GLN A 140 -7.63 21.89 2.78
CA GLN A 140 -7.72 21.18 1.51
C GLN A 140 -6.85 21.83 0.42
N GLU A 141 -6.86 23.16 0.31
CA GLU A 141 -6.02 23.88 -0.65
C GLU A 141 -4.52 23.66 -0.36
N PHE A 142 -4.14 23.56 0.92
CA PHE A 142 -2.78 23.22 1.32
C PHE A 142 -2.38 21.81 0.87
N GLU A 143 -3.23 20.81 1.12
CA GLU A 143 -2.98 19.42 0.76
C GLU A 143 -2.81 19.28 -0.77
N GLU A 144 -3.70 19.90 -1.56
CA GLU A 144 -3.62 19.94 -3.02
C GLU A 144 -2.33 20.62 -3.51
N ALA A 145 -2.01 21.80 -2.96
CA ALA A 145 -0.79 22.53 -3.32
C ALA A 145 0.49 21.77 -2.95
N PHE A 146 0.50 21.06 -1.80
CA PHE A 146 1.64 20.25 -1.37
C PHE A 146 1.83 19.02 -2.27
N LEU A 147 0.75 18.35 -2.70
CA LEU A 147 0.83 17.22 -3.62
C LEU A 147 1.42 17.63 -4.97
N GLU A 148 0.96 18.75 -5.53
CA GLU A 148 1.53 19.32 -6.75
C GLU A 148 3.00 19.72 -6.56
N PHE A 149 3.32 20.42 -5.46
CA PHE A 149 4.69 20.79 -5.11
C PHE A 149 5.60 19.56 -5.00
N SER A 150 5.17 18.50 -4.32
CA SER A 150 5.93 17.26 -4.14
C SER A 150 6.20 16.57 -5.48
N LYS A 151 5.22 16.56 -6.38
CA LYS A 151 5.38 16.02 -7.74
C LYS A 151 6.42 16.80 -8.53
N ILE A 152 6.28 18.14 -8.62
CA ILE A 152 7.24 19.00 -9.33
C ILE A 152 8.63 18.94 -8.70
N SER A 153 8.73 18.84 -7.37
CA SER A 153 10.02 18.68 -6.69
C SER A 153 10.73 17.39 -7.09
N LYS A 154 10.00 16.29 -7.30
CA LYS A 154 10.57 15.02 -7.77
C LYS A 154 11.01 15.11 -9.23
N GLU A 155 10.17 15.69 -10.10
CA GLU A 155 10.48 15.91 -11.52
C GLU A 155 11.73 16.81 -11.69
N LEU A 156 11.82 17.89 -10.91
CA LEU A 156 12.97 18.78 -10.93
C LEU A 156 14.24 18.09 -10.41
N ALA A 157 14.13 17.24 -9.39
CA ALA A 157 15.26 16.45 -8.91
C ALA A 157 15.78 15.50 -9.99
N THR A 158 14.89 14.82 -10.71
CA THR A 158 15.27 13.94 -11.83
C THR A 158 15.97 14.70 -12.96
N ILE A 159 15.45 15.86 -13.36
CA ILE A 159 16.07 16.66 -14.43
C ILE A 159 17.43 17.21 -14.00
N LYS A 160 17.61 17.60 -12.73
CA LYS A 160 18.92 18.03 -12.21
C LYS A 160 19.95 16.91 -12.20
N GLU A 161 19.54 15.65 -12.09
CA GLU A 161 20.43 14.50 -12.26
C GLU A 161 20.75 14.22 -13.73
N GLU A 162 19.74 14.31 -14.61
CA GLU A 162 19.93 14.18 -16.07
C GLU A 162 20.89 15.27 -16.61
N GLU A 163 20.74 16.52 -16.15
CA GLU A 163 21.56 17.67 -16.57
C GLU A 163 23.05 17.46 -16.28
N LYS A 164 23.40 16.83 -15.15
CA LYS A 164 24.80 16.52 -14.81
C LYS A 164 25.48 15.60 -15.82
N LYS A 165 24.70 14.80 -16.54
CA LYS A 165 25.15 13.81 -17.52
C LYS A 165 24.73 14.18 -18.94
N VAL A 166 24.25 15.41 -19.17
CA VAL A 166 23.61 15.76 -20.44
C VAL A 166 24.56 15.66 -21.62
N GLU A 167 25.84 16.02 -21.46
CA GLU A 167 26.83 15.90 -22.54
C GLU A 167 27.12 14.43 -22.87
N GLU A 168 27.33 13.57 -21.86
CA GLU A 168 27.51 12.13 -22.07
C GLU A 168 26.28 11.49 -22.75
N LEU A 169 25.08 11.91 -22.36
CA LEU A 169 23.82 11.43 -22.94
C LEU A 169 23.64 11.90 -24.39
N LYS A 170 24.01 13.16 -24.70
CA LYS A 170 23.99 13.71 -26.06
C LYS A 170 24.99 13.02 -26.96
N GLU A 171 26.22 12.80 -26.49
CA GLU A 171 27.26 12.10 -27.24
C GLU A 171 26.82 10.66 -27.57
N LEU A 172 26.31 9.93 -26.58
CA LEU A 172 25.84 8.56 -26.77
C LEU A 172 24.66 8.51 -27.76
N ALA A 173 23.66 9.38 -27.61
CA ALA A 173 22.52 9.44 -28.52
C ALA A 173 22.96 9.80 -29.94
N SER A 174 23.84 10.80 -30.09
CA SER A 174 24.36 11.25 -31.40
C SER A 174 25.14 10.13 -32.10
N PHE A 175 25.99 9.41 -31.36
CA PHE A 175 26.75 8.28 -31.90
C PHE A 175 25.84 7.15 -32.39
N GLU A 176 24.77 6.82 -31.65
CA GLU A 176 23.80 5.81 -32.08
C GLU A 176 22.99 6.24 -33.30
N ILE A 177 22.57 7.51 -33.35
CA ILE A 177 21.90 8.11 -34.50
C ILE A 177 22.78 8.04 -35.74
N GLU A 178 24.04 8.46 -35.63
CA GLU A 178 24.99 8.47 -36.74
C GLU A 178 25.27 7.06 -37.26
N LYS A 179 25.37 6.07 -36.36
CA LYS A 179 25.55 4.67 -36.75
C LYS A 179 24.38 4.10 -37.55
N ILE A 180 23.14 4.46 -37.21
CA ILE A 180 21.97 4.01 -37.98
C ILE A 180 21.84 4.82 -39.27
N ARG A 181 22.05 6.14 -39.23
CA ARG A 181 21.93 7.03 -40.40
C ARG A 181 22.99 6.78 -41.48
N SER A 182 24.22 6.46 -41.08
CA SER A 182 25.31 6.11 -42.00
C SER A 182 25.01 4.86 -42.83
N VAL A 183 24.32 3.88 -42.24
CA VAL A 183 23.81 2.72 -42.99
C VAL A 183 22.52 3.07 -43.73
N GLY A 184 21.65 3.89 -43.15
CA GLY A 184 20.40 4.32 -43.78
C GLY A 184 19.54 3.14 -44.23
N PRO A 185 19.15 2.21 -43.33
CA PRO A 185 18.37 1.04 -43.69
C PRO A 185 16.97 1.44 -44.18
N LYS A 186 16.48 0.77 -45.22
CA LYS A 186 15.09 0.88 -45.67
C LYS A 186 14.33 -0.41 -45.41
N LYS A 187 13.05 -0.29 -45.08
CA LYS A 187 12.15 -1.42 -44.85
C LYS A 187 12.10 -2.30 -46.11
N GLY A 188 12.42 -3.59 -45.98
CA GLY A 188 12.40 -4.58 -47.06
C GLY A 188 13.67 -4.62 -47.91
N GLU A 189 14.62 -3.71 -47.71
CA GLU A 189 15.84 -3.63 -48.54
C GLU A 189 16.72 -4.87 -48.40
N PHE A 190 16.86 -5.43 -47.19
CA PHE A 190 17.68 -6.61 -46.97
C PHE A 190 17.14 -7.84 -47.70
N GLU A 191 15.81 -8.02 -47.70
CA GLU A 191 15.16 -9.14 -48.40
C GLU A 191 15.35 -9.03 -49.92
N GLU A 192 15.16 -7.83 -50.48
CA GLU A 192 15.38 -7.55 -51.91
C GLU A 192 16.83 -7.82 -52.35
N LEU A 193 17.81 -7.38 -51.55
CA LEU A 193 19.22 -7.62 -51.83
C LEU A 193 19.60 -9.09 -51.70
N MET A 194 19.02 -9.81 -50.73
CA MET A 194 19.23 -11.25 -50.58
C MET A 194 18.65 -12.06 -51.75
N GLU A 195 17.52 -11.64 -52.33
CA GLU A 195 16.99 -12.21 -53.57
C GLU A 195 17.91 -11.92 -54.77
N THR A 196 18.41 -10.67 -54.87
CA THR A 196 19.36 -10.27 -55.91
C THR A 196 20.64 -11.11 -55.84
N LYS A 197 21.20 -11.31 -54.65
CA LYS A 197 22.36 -12.19 -54.40
C LYS A 197 22.09 -13.63 -54.85
N LYS A 198 20.89 -14.17 -54.61
CA LYS A 198 20.51 -15.51 -55.09
C LYS A 198 20.46 -15.57 -56.61
N ARG A 199 19.92 -14.54 -57.28
CA ARG A 199 19.88 -14.44 -58.76
C ARG A 199 21.30 -14.37 -59.34
N LEU A 200 22.19 -13.55 -58.78
CA LEU A 200 23.59 -13.44 -59.17
C LEU A 200 24.33 -14.78 -59.01
N SER A 201 24.22 -15.43 -57.85
CA SER A 201 24.84 -16.75 -57.64
C SER A 201 24.30 -17.83 -58.58
N LYS A 202 23.02 -17.76 -58.96
CA LYS A 202 22.43 -18.66 -59.96
C LYS A 202 23.01 -18.39 -61.35
N LYS A 203 23.18 -17.13 -61.73
CA LYS A 203 23.81 -16.72 -62.99
C LYS A 203 25.24 -17.27 -63.09
N ASP A 204 26.05 -17.10 -62.05
CA ASP A 204 27.43 -17.63 -62.02
C ASP A 204 27.46 -19.15 -62.23
N LYS A 205 26.58 -19.89 -61.54
CA LYS A 205 26.48 -21.35 -61.69
C LYS A 205 26.04 -21.77 -63.09
N ILE A 206 25.11 -21.03 -63.70
CA ILE A 206 24.65 -21.28 -65.07
C ILE A 206 25.80 -21.02 -66.05
N ASN A 207 26.49 -19.89 -65.93
CA ASN A 207 27.63 -19.54 -66.77
C ASN A 207 28.77 -20.56 -66.63
N GLU A 208 29.08 -21.03 -65.42
CA GLU A 208 30.08 -22.08 -65.20
C GLU A 208 29.67 -23.43 -65.80
N ALA A 209 28.38 -23.79 -65.73
CA ALA A 209 27.86 -24.99 -66.37
C ALA A 209 27.92 -24.90 -67.90
N TRP A 210 27.54 -23.76 -68.48
CA TRP A 210 27.60 -23.53 -69.93
C TRP A 210 29.02 -23.43 -70.45
N ALA A 211 29.95 -22.78 -69.74
CA ALA A 211 31.36 -22.74 -70.09
C ALA A 211 31.96 -24.17 -70.17
N ARG A 212 31.51 -25.10 -69.33
CA ARG A 212 31.88 -26.52 -69.44
C ARG A 212 31.21 -27.21 -70.63
N ALA A 213 29.93 -26.94 -70.86
CA ALA A 213 29.15 -27.52 -71.96
C ALA A 213 29.62 -27.04 -73.34
N GLU A 214 30.14 -25.81 -73.44
CA GLU A 214 30.61 -25.19 -74.70
C GLU A 214 31.66 -26.01 -75.45
N ARG A 215 32.43 -26.84 -74.73
CA ARG A 215 33.40 -27.77 -75.30
C ARG A 215 32.78 -28.71 -76.34
N ILE A 216 31.46 -28.95 -76.28
CA ILE A 216 30.76 -29.76 -77.29
C ILE A 216 30.77 -29.13 -78.67
N PHE A 217 30.73 -27.78 -78.76
CA PHE A 217 30.77 -27.05 -80.03
C PHE A 217 32.15 -27.14 -80.69
N GLU A 218 33.23 -27.30 -79.91
CA GLU A 218 34.57 -27.52 -80.45
C GLU A 218 34.69 -28.85 -81.20
N LEU A 219 33.89 -29.85 -80.81
CA LEU A 219 33.89 -31.19 -81.40
C LEU A 219 32.89 -31.34 -82.55
N GLU A 220 32.04 -30.34 -82.79
CA GLU A 220 30.95 -30.38 -83.77
C GLU A 220 31.44 -30.72 -85.17
N HIS A 221 32.51 -30.05 -85.64
CA HIS A 221 33.10 -30.34 -86.95
C HIS A 221 33.62 -31.77 -87.03
N SER A 222 34.33 -32.24 -85.99
CA SER A 222 34.91 -33.58 -85.97
C SER A 222 33.83 -34.67 -85.99
N VAL A 223 32.70 -34.45 -85.32
CA VAL A 223 31.56 -35.38 -85.33
C VAL A 223 30.89 -35.38 -86.70
N ASN A 224 30.64 -34.21 -87.29
CA ASN A 224 30.06 -34.09 -88.63
C ASN A 224 30.93 -34.75 -89.71
N GLU A 225 32.25 -34.54 -89.65
CA GLU A 225 33.20 -35.18 -90.56
C GLU A 225 33.20 -36.71 -90.40
N ALA A 226 33.19 -37.21 -89.16
CA ALA A 226 33.14 -38.65 -88.90
C ALA A 226 31.84 -39.31 -89.42
N LEU A 227 30.70 -38.64 -89.26
CA LEU A 227 29.40 -39.11 -89.77
C LEU A 227 29.38 -39.12 -91.30
N SER A 228 29.87 -38.05 -91.93
CA SER A 228 29.92 -37.92 -93.39
C SER A 228 30.84 -38.96 -94.05
N ILE A 229 32.04 -39.20 -93.50
CA ILE A 229 32.97 -40.24 -94.00
C ILE A 229 32.36 -41.65 -93.84
N SER A 230 31.46 -41.83 -92.87
CA SER A 230 30.80 -43.12 -92.60
C SER A 230 29.52 -43.33 -93.43
N ASP A 231 29.20 -42.44 -94.39
CA ASP A 231 27.95 -42.43 -95.17
C ASP A 231 26.66 -42.43 -94.31
N LEU A 232 26.72 -41.84 -93.10
CA LEU A 232 25.57 -41.67 -92.21
C LEU A 232 24.97 -40.27 -92.36
N ASP A 233 23.65 -40.15 -92.26
CA ASP A 233 22.96 -38.86 -92.24
C ASP A 233 23.35 -38.07 -90.98
N ASN A 234 23.84 -36.84 -91.17
CA ASN A 234 24.28 -35.96 -90.08
C ASN A 234 23.22 -34.91 -89.68
N GLY A 235 22.07 -34.84 -90.37
CA GLY A 235 21.04 -33.84 -90.12
C GLY A 235 20.52 -33.83 -88.68
N PHE A 236 20.35 -35.01 -88.06
CA PHE A 236 19.90 -35.11 -86.66
C PHE A 236 20.85 -34.44 -85.65
N PHE A 237 22.17 -34.48 -85.93
CA PHE A 237 23.18 -33.90 -85.05
C PHE A 237 23.27 -32.39 -85.27
N GLU A 238 23.22 -31.93 -86.52
CA GLU A 238 23.16 -30.50 -86.84
C GLU A 238 21.94 -29.81 -86.21
N ASP A 239 20.77 -30.45 -86.29
CA ASP A 239 19.53 -29.97 -85.66
C ASP A 239 19.69 -29.89 -84.14
N ALA A 240 20.23 -30.94 -83.51
CA ALA A 240 20.46 -30.97 -82.06
C ALA A 240 21.46 -29.90 -81.59
N MET A 241 22.52 -29.63 -82.36
CA MET A 241 23.50 -28.59 -82.04
C MET A 241 22.92 -27.18 -82.22
N ASN A 242 22.07 -26.98 -83.23
CA ASN A 242 21.34 -25.73 -83.42
C ASN A 242 20.32 -25.48 -82.31
N GLU A 243 19.54 -26.49 -81.92
CA GLU A 243 18.62 -26.41 -80.77
C GLU A 243 19.37 -26.06 -79.48
N LEU A 244 20.56 -26.63 -79.26
CA LEU A 244 21.39 -26.32 -78.09
C LEU A 244 21.88 -24.86 -78.08
N ARG A 245 22.27 -24.30 -79.25
CA ARG A 245 22.63 -22.88 -79.39
C ARG A 245 21.44 -21.98 -79.06
N VAL A 246 20.26 -22.28 -79.62
CA VAL A 246 19.03 -21.53 -79.34
C VAL A 246 18.67 -21.60 -77.86
N ALA A 247 18.79 -22.77 -77.23
CA ALA A 247 18.54 -22.95 -75.80
C ALA A 247 19.50 -22.11 -74.94
N ARG A 248 20.77 -22.01 -75.32
CA ARG A 248 21.76 -21.15 -74.67
C ARG A 248 21.40 -19.67 -74.84
N ASP A 249 21.15 -19.23 -76.06
CA ASP A 249 20.88 -17.82 -76.37
C ASP A 249 19.55 -17.35 -75.76
N SER A 250 18.62 -18.27 -75.49
CA SER A 250 17.38 -17.99 -74.77
C SER A 250 17.58 -17.66 -73.27
N LEU A 251 18.78 -17.86 -72.72
CA LEU A 251 19.11 -17.50 -71.33
C LEU A 251 19.33 -15.99 -71.24
N ASN A 252 18.23 -15.24 -71.25
CA ASN A 252 18.27 -13.80 -71.12
C ASN A 252 18.61 -13.41 -69.66
N MET A 253 19.86 -12.99 -69.43
CA MET A 253 20.40 -12.63 -68.10
C MET A 253 21.10 -11.25 -68.12
N GLU A 254 20.86 -10.45 -69.16
CA GLU A 254 21.48 -9.14 -69.39
C GLU A 254 21.18 -8.15 -68.25
N GLU A 255 19.99 -8.22 -67.65
CA GLU A 255 19.57 -7.38 -66.51
C GLU A 255 20.49 -7.49 -65.28
N LEU A 256 21.30 -8.55 -65.19
CA LEU A 256 22.21 -8.81 -64.08
C LEU A 256 23.68 -8.49 -64.42
N ASP A 257 24.02 -8.13 -65.66
CA ASP A 257 25.40 -7.81 -66.07
C ASP A 257 25.87 -6.44 -65.55
N ASP A 258 24.93 -5.50 -65.37
CA ASP A 258 25.22 -4.16 -64.88
C ASP A 258 25.25 -4.06 -63.35
N ILE A 259 24.97 -5.16 -62.64
CA ILE A 259 24.94 -5.18 -61.17
C ILE A 259 26.33 -5.52 -60.62
N ASP A 260 26.91 -4.57 -59.89
CA ASP A 260 28.16 -4.79 -59.17
C ASP A 260 27.95 -5.69 -57.94
N VAL A 261 28.45 -6.92 -58.02
CA VAL A 261 28.35 -7.95 -56.97
C VAL A 261 28.99 -7.49 -55.67
N GLU A 262 30.12 -6.79 -55.72
CA GLU A 262 30.85 -6.35 -54.51
C GLU A 262 30.01 -5.32 -53.75
N SER A 263 29.44 -4.34 -54.46
CA SER A 263 28.54 -3.34 -53.87
C SER A 263 27.31 -3.95 -53.19
N VAL A 264 26.72 -5.01 -53.76
CA VAL A 264 25.56 -5.71 -53.20
C VAL A 264 25.96 -6.45 -51.92
N LEU A 265 27.12 -7.12 -51.93
CA LEU A 265 27.62 -7.84 -50.75
C LEU A 265 27.96 -6.89 -49.61
N ASP A 266 28.67 -5.79 -49.90
CA ASP A 266 29.01 -4.75 -48.92
C ASP A 266 27.74 -4.13 -48.29
N ARG A 267 26.72 -3.87 -49.12
CA ARG A 267 25.43 -3.34 -48.63
C ARG A 267 24.70 -4.34 -47.74
N ILE A 268 24.70 -5.63 -48.10
CA ILE A 268 24.11 -6.71 -47.28
C ILE A 268 24.84 -6.83 -45.94
N GLU A 269 26.17 -6.70 -45.91
CA GLU A 269 26.95 -6.74 -44.67
C GLU A 269 26.65 -5.54 -43.76
N ALA A 270 26.58 -4.34 -44.33
CA ALA A 270 26.21 -3.12 -43.59
C ALA A 270 24.81 -3.24 -42.96
N LEU A 271 23.82 -3.73 -43.71
CA LEU A 271 22.46 -3.96 -43.22
C LEU A 271 22.43 -5.06 -42.15
N ASN A 272 23.14 -6.17 -42.36
CA ASN A 272 23.25 -7.25 -41.36
C ASN A 272 23.82 -6.77 -40.03
N ALA A 273 24.79 -5.85 -40.03
CA ALA A 273 25.37 -5.31 -38.80
C ALA A 273 24.32 -4.53 -37.98
N ILE A 274 23.40 -3.83 -38.64
CA ILE A 274 22.28 -3.14 -38.01
C ILE A 274 21.23 -4.14 -37.52
N ILE A 275 20.79 -5.06 -38.37
CA ILE A 275 19.78 -6.09 -38.05
C ILE A 275 20.23 -6.92 -36.84
N ARG A 276 21.51 -7.32 -36.77
CA ARG A 276 22.05 -8.05 -35.60
C ARG A 276 21.97 -7.27 -34.29
N ARG A 277 22.06 -5.93 -34.34
CA ARG A 277 22.05 -5.09 -33.15
C ARG A 277 20.63 -4.70 -32.71
N TYR A 278 19.72 -4.47 -33.66
CA TYR A 278 18.40 -3.90 -33.39
C TYR A 278 17.24 -4.88 -33.65
N GLY A 279 17.49 -6.04 -34.24
CA GLY A 279 16.52 -7.09 -34.53
C GLY A 279 16.08 -7.10 -36.00
N SER A 280 15.69 -5.93 -36.52
CA SER A 280 15.22 -5.73 -37.90
C SER A 280 15.50 -4.30 -38.39
N GLU A 281 15.34 -4.03 -39.69
CA GLU A 281 15.43 -2.66 -40.22
C GLU A 281 14.34 -1.74 -39.65
N GLU A 282 13.15 -2.29 -39.41
CA GLU A 282 12.03 -1.54 -38.83
C GLU A 282 12.32 -1.15 -37.38
N GLU A 283 12.76 -2.09 -36.57
CA GLU A 283 13.15 -1.82 -35.17
C GLU A 283 14.35 -0.86 -35.09
N ALA A 284 15.28 -0.91 -36.05
CA ALA A 284 16.37 0.04 -36.15
C ALA A 284 15.87 1.47 -36.46
N LEU A 285 14.92 1.62 -37.38
CA LEU A 285 14.31 2.92 -37.70
C LEU A 285 13.45 3.46 -36.55
N GLU A 286 12.74 2.59 -35.83
CA GLU A 286 12.04 2.98 -34.60
C GLU A 286 13.01 3.42 -33.50
N ALA A 287 14.12 2.71 -33.32
CA ALA A 287 15.17 3.07 -32.37
C ALA A 287 15.80 4.42 -32.74
N LEU A 288 16.04 4.66 -34.04
CA LEU A 288 16.51 5.95 -34.54
C LEU A 288 15.53 7.07 -34.17
N ALA A 289 14.24 6.93 -34.47
CA ALA A 289 13.24 7.93 -34.15
C ALA A 289 13.12 8.21 -32.63
N LYS A 290 13.28 7.18 -31.79
CA LYS A 290 13.32 7.34 -30.33
C LYS A 290 14.56 8.11 -29.89
N LYS A 291 15.74 7.76 -30.41
CA LYS A 291 17.00 8.43 -30.08
C LYS A 291 17.03 9.88 -30.55
N GLU A 292 16.47 10.19 -31.71
CA GLU A 292 16.32 11.56 -32.19
C GLU A 292 15.44 12.40 -31.26
N LYS A 293 14.31 11.84 -30.78
CA LYS A 293 13.48 12.51 -29.78
C LYS A 293 14.21 12.72 -28.45
N GLU A 294 14.96 11.73 -27.99
CA GLU A 294 15.80 11.85 -26.79
C GLU A 294 16.84 12.97 -26.95
N LEU A 295 17.54 13.01 -28.09
CA LEU A 295 18.53 14.03 -28.38
C LEU A 295 17.90 15.44 -28.37
N THR A 296 16.78 15.62 -29.05
CA THR A 296 16.04 16.89 -29.03
C THR A 296 15.56 17.26 -27.62
N ARG A 297 15.16 16.27 -26.79
CA ARG A 297 14.84 16.53 -25.37
C ARG A 297 16.07 17.00 -24.60
N TYR A 298 17.22 16.34 -24.76
CA TYR A 298 18.46 16.74 -24.08
C TYR A 298 18.97 18.12 -24.52
N GLU A 299 18.76 18.49 -25.79
CA GLU A 299 19.03 19.85 -26.28
C GLU A 299 18.14 20.90 -25.61
N ASN A 300 16.88 20.56 -25.33
CA ASN A 300 15.89 21.44 -24.69
C ASN A 300 15.82 21.28 -23.16
N LEU A 301 16.67 20.44 -22.56
CA LEU A 301 16.61 20.10 -21.13
C LEU A 301 16.78 21.33 -20.23
N SER A 302 17.61 22.30 -20.65
CA SER A 302 17.81 23.55 -19.92
C SER A 302 16.54 24.41 -19.86
N PHE A 303 15.74 24.40 -20.93
CA PHE A 303 14.46 25.10 -20.99
C PHE A 303 13.41 24.39 -20.10
N GLU A 304 13.29 23.07 -20.22
CA GLU A 304 12.39 22.25 -19.38
C GLU A 304 12.70 22.44 -17.90
N LYS A 305 13.99 22.41 -17.53
CA LYS A 305 14.46 22.72 -16.18
C LYS A 305 14.03 24.12 -15.74
N SER A 306 14.22 25.15 -16.57
CA SER A 306 13.85 26.52 -16.22
C SER A 306 12.34 26.68 -15.97
N GLU A 307 11.50 26.01 -16.76
CA GLU A 307 10.05 26.01 -16.53
C GLU A 307 9.68 25.32 -15.22
N LEU A 308 10.30 24.18 -14.92
CA LEU A 308 10.06 23.44 -13.68
C LEU A 308 10.59 24.18 -12.45
N GLU A 309 11.72 24.89 -12.55
CA GLU A 309 12.23 25.75 -11.48
C GLU A 309 11.26 26.88 -11.16
N LYS A 310 10.68 27.55 -12.18
CA LYS A 310 9.65 28.58 -11.97
C LYS A 310 8.40 28.00 -11.32
N LYS A 311 7.91 26.85 -11.79
CA LYS A 311 6.75 26.17 -11.18
C LYS A 311 7.04 25.75 -9.74
N PHE A 312 8.23 25.22 -9.48
CA PHE A 312 8.69 24.84 -8.16
C PHE A 312 8.69 26.04 -7.21
N GLU A 313 9.23 27.19 -7.61
CA GLU A 313 9.25 28.41 -6.79
C GLU A 313 7.84 28.89 -6.45
N ILE A 314 6.93 28.92 -7.44
CA ILE A 314 5.54 29.36 -7.25
C ILE A 314 4.81 28.42 -6.28
N LEU A 315 4.86 27.11 -6.52
CA LEU A 315 4.18 26.11 -5.69
C LEU A 315 4.79 26.01 -4.30
N SER A 316 6.12 26.08 -4.19
CA SER A 316 6.82 26.12 -2.91
C SER A 316 6.36 27.31 -2.07
N LYS A 317 6.30 28.50 -2.68
CA LYS A 317 5.83 29.71 -2.00
C LYS A 317 4.38 29.56 -1.54
N LYS A 318 3.49 29.09 -2.43
CA LYS A 318 2.08 28.86 -2.11
C LYS A 318 1.92 27.86 -0.95
N ALA A 319 2.60 26.72 -1.01
CA ALA A 319 2.53 25.69 0.02
C ALA A 319 3.07 26.19 1.38
N ASN A 320 4.17 26.97 1.38
CA ASN A 320 4.71 27.55 2.61
C ASN A 320 3.80 28.64 3.21
N GLU A 321 3.16 29.48 2.39
CA GLU A 321 2.21 30.49 2.85
C GLU A 321 0.97 29.85 3.49
N LEU A 322 0.42 28.80 2.86
CA LEU A 322 -0.69 28.02 3.40
C LEU A 322 -0.27 27.28 4.69
N ALA A 323 0.89 26.62 4.70
CA ALA A 323 1.41 25.94 5.89
C ALA A 323 1.63 26.91 7.07
N SER A 324 2.12 28.13 6.80
CA SER A 324 2.25 29.18 7.82
C SER A 324 0.88 29.61 8.37
N THR A 325 -0.14 29.64 7.52
CA THR A 325 -1.52 29.94 7.92
C THR A 325 -2.09 28.85 8.82
N LEU A 326 -1.89 27.57 8.46
CA LEU A 326 -2.25 26.42 9.30
C LEU A 326 -1.54 26.48 10.67
N SER A 327 -0.23 26.70 10.65
CA SER A 327 0.61 26.79 11.86
C SER A 327 0.14 27.87 12.83
N LYS A 328 -0.21 29.06 12.31
CA LYS A 328 -0.76 30.15 13.14
C LYS A 328 -2.08 29.77 13.80
N ALA A 329 -3.01 29.17 13.05
CA ALA A 329 -4.31 28.75 13.59
C ALA A 329 -4.15 27.64 14.64
N ARG A 330 -3.28 26.66 14.37
CA ARG A 330 -2.92 25.60 15.32
C ARG A 330 -2.31 26.17 16.60
N GLY A 331 -1.44 27.16 16.50
CA GLY A 331 -0.84 27.85 17.64
C GLY A 331 -1.88 28.55 18.54
N VAL A 332 -2.93 29.14 17.96
CA VAL A 332 -4.04 29.75 18.73
C VAL A 332 -4.81 28.68 19.52
N ASN A 333 -5.06 27.52 18.93
CA ASN A 333 -5.84 26.44 19.56
C ASN A 333 -5.00 25.54 20.48
N LEU A 334 -3.66 25.66 20.47
CA LEU A 334 -2.77 24.81 21.27
C LEU A 334 -3.07 24.91 22.76
N LYS A 335 -3.30 26.12 23.28
CA LYS A 335 -3.58 26.35 24.69
C LYS A 335 -4.95 25.81 25.12
N GLU A 336 -5.91 25.80 24.21
CA GLU A 336 -7.21 25.19 24.46
C GLU A 336 -7.12 23.67 24.53
N LEU A 337 -6.40 23.05 23.58
CA LEU A 337 -6.14 21.61 23.60
C LEU A 337 -5.39 21.19 24.89
N GLU A 338 -4.34 21.95 25.26
CA GLU A 338 -3.59 21.74 26.51
C GLU A 338 -4.52 21.82 27.74
N ALA A 339 -5.41 22.82 27.81
CA ALA A 339 -6.34 22.98 28.91
C ALA A 339 -7.36 21.83 29.00
N MET A 340 -7.89 21.36 27.85
CA MET A 340 -8.82 20.23 27.80
C MET A 340 -8.17 18.94 28.29
N ILE A 341 -6.93 18.64 27.84
CA ILE A 341 -6.20 17.45 28.30
C ILE A 341 -5.90 17.55 29.80
N ASN A 342 -5.41 18.70 30.26
CA ASN A 342 -5.07 18.92 31.67
C ASN A 342 -6.29 18.86 32.61
N LEU A 343 -7.49 19.18 32.12
CA LEU A 343 -8.73 19.00 32.89
C LEU A 343 -8.96 17.52 33.24
N TYR A 344 -8.82 16.62 32.26
CA TYR A 344 -8.92 15.18 32.50
C TYR A 344 -7.74 14.62 33.30
N LEU A 345 -6.52 15.13 33.11
CA LEU A 345 -5.36 14.72 33.92
C LEU A 345 -5.55 15.05 35.40
N LYS A 346 -6.09 16.23 35.73
CA LYS A 346 -6.46 16.59 37.11
C LYS A 346 -7.50 15.66 37.70
N GLU A 347 -8.53 15.30 36.93
CA GLU A 347 -9.53 14.31 37.34
C GLU A 347 -8.89 12.94 37.60
N LEU A 348 -7.89 12.56 36.81
CA LEU A 348 -7.16 11.29 36.89
C LEU A 348 -5.95 11.31 37.84
N TYR A 349 -5.79 12.35 38.67
CA TYR A 349 -4.67 12.48 39.61
C TYR A 349 -3.27 12.43 38.95
N MET A 350 -3.17 12.95 37.73
CA MET A 350 -1.93 13.03 36.96
C MET A 350 -1.38 14.47 36.95
N PRO A 351 -0.04 14.65 36.90
CA PRO A 351 0.56 15.96 36.67
C PRO A 351 0.11 16.59 35.34
N ASP A 352 0.04 17.92 35.31
CA ASP A 352 -0.26 18.69 34.10
C ASP A 352 0.86 18.50 33.06
N ILE A 353 0.47 18.45 31.78
CA ILE A 353 1.38 18.49 30.63
C ILE A 353 1.46 19.89 30.05
N THR A 354 2.50 20.13 29.25
CA THR A 354 2.59 21.30 28.38
C THR A 354 2.77 20.88 26.94
N LEU A 355 2.12 21.60 26.03
CA LEU A 355 2.25 21.38 24.58
C LEU A 355 3.01 22.55 23.97
N SER A 356 3.94 22.25 23.06
CA SER A 356 4.64 23.25 22.25
C SER A 356 4.65 22.85 20.78
N ILE A 357 4.77 23.84 19.88
CA ILE A 357 4.90 23.62 18.44
C ILE A 357 6.35 23.87 18.06
N GLU A 358 6.98 22.89 17.43
CA GLU A 358 8.28 23.00 16.79
C GLU A 358 8.12 22.95 15.27
N ALA A 359 9.02 23.62 14.56
CA ALA A 359 9.00 23.63 13.11
C ALA A 359 9.72 22.39 12.55
N LYS A 360 9.03 21.59 11.76
CA LYS A 360 9.59 20.46 11.01
C LYS A 360 9.68 20.77 9.52
N LYS A 361 10.26 19.84 8.75
CA LYS A 361 10.22 19.91 7.28
C LYS A 361 8.77 19.85 6.81
N LEU A 362 8.46 20.65 5.79
CA LEU A 362 7.15 20.68 5.17
C LEU A 362 6.77 19.28 4.65
N ASP A 363 5.65 18.78 5.13
CA ASP A 363 5.01 17.57 4.61
C ASP A 363 3.51 17.80 4.38
N ILE A 364 2.78 16.73 4.04
CA ILE A 364 1.34 16.78 3.77
C ILE A 364 0.51 17.27 4.98
N LEU A 365 1.07 17.22 6.19
CA LEU A 365 0.41 17.70 7.41
C LEU A 365 0.82 19.15 7.75
N GLY A 366 1.79 19.73 7.04
CA GLY A 366 2.28 21.09 7.26
C GLY A 366 3.70 21.13 7.81
N VAL A 367 3.99 22.18 8.58
CA VAL A 367 5.33 22.46 9.15
C VAL A 367 5.39 22.27 10.67
N ASP A 368 4.30 21.77 11.27
CA ASP A 368 4.15 21.72 12.72
C ASP A 368 4.47 20.32 13.27
N GLU A 369 5.29 20.29 14.32
CA GLU A 369 5.52 19.14 15.18
C GLU A 369 5.11 19.49 16.61
N ILE A 370 4.13 18.77 17.14
CA ILE A 370 3.60 18.99 18.48
C ILE A 370 4.45 18.19 19.48
N CYS A 371 5.17 18.90 20.33
CA CYS A 371 5.97 18.33 21.40
C CYS A 371 5.13 18.28 22.69
N LEU A 372 4.98 17.08 23.22
CA LEU A 372 4.37 16.82 24.53
C LEU A 372 5.46 16.77 25.60
N ASN A 373 5.36 17.66 26.59
CA ASN A 373 6.30 17.74 27.70
C ASN A 373 5.60 17.39 29.02
N LEU A 374 6.14 16.37 29.71
CA LEU A 374 5.65 15.84 31.01
C LEU A 374 6.50 16.38 32.18
N ASN A 375 6.76 17.69 32.18
CA ASN A 375 7.64 18.37 33.13
C ASN A 375 8.99 17.65 33.32
N GLU A 376 9.21 17.00 34.47
CA GLU A 376 10.48 16.34 34.84
C GLU A 376 10.59 14.87 34.36
N THR A 377 9.52 14.32 33.78
CA THR A 377 9.46 12.89 33.42
C THR A 377 9.41 12.72 31.90
N SER A 378 10.06 11.67 31.39
CA SER A 378 9.85 11.26 29.99
C SER A 378 8.69 10.29 29.92
N LEU A 379 7.97 10.26 28.79
CA LEU A 379 6.88 9.30 28.55
C LEU A 379 7.33 7.84 28.77
N LYS A 380 8.61 7.55 28.50
CA LYS A 380 9.23 6.22 28.67
C LYS A 380 9.46 5.83 30.14
N ASN A 381 9.46 6.80 31.05
CA ASN A 381 9.68 6.58 32.48
C ASN A 381 8.37 6.43 33.27
N LEU A 382 7.22 6.60 32.61
CA LEU A 382 5.92 6.40 33.25
C LEU A 382 5.68 4.91 33.50
N SER A 383 5.04 4.60 34.62
CA SER A 383 4.48 3.26 34.85
C SER A 383 3.39 2.94 33.83
N SER A 384 3.10 1.65 33.62
CA SER A 384 2.02 1.21 32.73
C SER A 384 0.66 1.83 33.10
N GLY A 385 0.38 1.97 34.39
CA GLY A 385 -0.84 2.61 34.90
C GLY A 385 -0.90 4.11 34.62
N GLU A 386 0.21 4.83 34.84
CA GLU A 386 0.30 6.27 34.52
C GLU A 386 0.17 6.54 33.02
N LEU A 387 0.83 5.74 32.18
CA LEU A 387 0.72 5.85 30.73
C LEU A 387 -0.71 5.64 30.27
N ASN A 388 -1.39 4.62 30.82
CA ASN A 388 -2.77 4.33 30.49
C ASN A 388 -3.74 5.43 30.96
N ARG A 389 -3.52 6.04 32.14
CA ARG A 389 -4.30 7.22 32.59
C ARG A 389 -4.06 8.43 31.69
N LEU A 390 -2.81 8.66 31.28
CA LEU A 390 -2.49 9.71 30.31
C LEU A 390 -3.23 9.47 28.99
N ARG A 391 -3.15 8.27 28.41
CA ARG A 391 -3.90 7.90 27.19
C ARG A 391 -5.40 8.09 27.36
N LEU A 392 -5.96 7.72 28.51
CA LEU A 392 -7.38 7.91 28.81
C LEU A 392 -7.78 9.39 28.78
N ALA A 393 -6.95 10.28 29.36
CA ALA A 393 -7.17 11.73 29.28
C ALA A 393 -7.16 12.23 27.84
N PHE A 394 -6.23 11.74 27.02
CA PHE A 394 -6.13 12.07 25.60
C PHE A 394 -7.35 11.61 24.80
N ILE A 395 -7.81 10.38 25.01
CA ILE A 395 -9.00 9.85 24.34
C ILE A 395 -10.23 10.63 24.79
N ALA A 396 -10.37 10.96 26.07
CA ALA A 396 -11.47 11.77 26.59
C ALA A 396 -11.50 13.17 25.96
N ALA A 397 -10.38 13.89 25.99
CA ALA A 397 -10.28 15.22 25.37
C ALA A 397 -10.53 15.16 23.85
N SER A 398 -9.95 14.19 23.16
CA SER A 398 -10.15 13.95 21.73
C SER A 398 -11.63 13.72 21.40
N SER A 399 -12.32 12.93 22.20
CA SER A 399 -13.71 12.55 21.92
C SER A 399 -14.69 13.72 22.13
N GLU A 400 -14.38 14.60 23.09
CA GLU A 400 -15.12 15.83 23.31
C GLU A 400 -14.96 16.83 22.15
N ILE A 401 -13.77 16.91 21.56
CA ILE A 401 -13.49 17.75 20.38
C ILE A 401 -14.14 17.18 19.13
N THR A 402 -13.94 15.89 18.91
CA THR A 402 -14.33 15.25 17.66
C THR A 402 -15.83 15.01 17.58
N LYS A 403 -16.49 14.76 18.71
CA LYS A 403 -17.91 14.34 18.81
C LYS A 403 -18.26 13.15 17.90
N THR A 404 -17.25 12.42 17.44
CA THR A 404 -17.40 11.20 16.64
C THR A 404 -17.33 10.01 17.58
N GLY A 405 -18.33 9.13 17.51
CA GLY A 405 -18.43 7.91 18.30
C GLY A 405 -18.63 6.68 17.42
N GLY A 406 -18.92 5.54 18.04
CA GLY A 406 -19.19 4.27 17.35
C GLY A 406 -18.01 3.29 17.35
N ASP A 407 -16.88 3.71 17.91
CA ASP A 407 -15.70 2.87 18.11
C ASP A 407 -15.81 2.06 19.41
N VAL A 408 -14.99 1.02 19.53
CA VAL A 408 -14.88 0.15 20.71
C VAL A 408 -13.56 0.43 21.43
N ILE A 409 -13.61 0.50 22.76
CA ILE A 409 -12.42 0.55 23.61
C ILE A 409 -12.37 -0.72 24.47
N ILE A 410 -11.23 -1.43 24.43
CA ILE A 410 -10.97 -2.60 25.28
C ILE A 410 -9.87 -2.25 26.27
N LEU A 411 -10.16 -2.43 27.55
CA LEU A 411 -9.31 -2.09 28.68
C LEU A 411 -9.02 -3.35 29.51
N ASP A 412 -7.75 -3.57 29.82
CA ASP A 412 -7.32 -4.66 30.70
C ASP A 412 -6.66 -4.04 31.94
N GLU A 413 -7.26 -4.25 33.11
CA GLU A 413 -6.72 -3.85 34.41
C GLU A 413 -6.29 -2.36 34.49
N ILE A 414 -7.07 -1.46 33.88
CA ILE A 414 -6.82 -0.01 33.87
C ILE A 414 -6.77 0.60 35.28
N ASP A 415 -7.45 -0.06 36.22
CA ASP A 415 -7.60 0.31 37.62
C ASP A 415 -6.67 -0.48 38.56
N ALA A 416 -5.69 -1.21 38.01
CA ALA A 416 -4.69 -1.91 38.80
C ALA A 416 -3.87 -0.94 39.67
N ASN A 417 -3.62 -1.35 40.91
CA ASN A 417 -2.85 -0.60 41.91
C ASN A 417 -3.44 0.78 42.29
N LEU A 418 -4.71 1.04 41.98
CA LEU A 418 -5.43 2.23 42.43
C LEU A 418 -6.35 1.92 43.60
N SER A 419 -6.66 2.94 44.38
CA SER A 419 -7.58 2.79 45.52
C SER A 419 -8.45 4.02 45.74
N GLY A 420 -9.62 3.79 46.34
CA GLY A 420 -10.53 4.84 46.78
C GLY A 420 -10.88 5.84 45.68
N LYS A 421 -10.43 7.10 45.85
CA LYS A 421 -10.81 8.23 45.01
C LYS A 421 -10.24 8.16 43.60
N GLU A 422 -9.06 7.57 43.42
CA GLU A 422 -8.41 7.42 42.11
C GLU A 422 -9.15 6.40 41.22
N ALA A 423 -9.54 5.26 41.81
CA ALA A 423 -10.35 4.26 41.10
C ALA A 423 -11.73 4.83 40.70
N MET A 424 -12.31 5.67 41.57
CA MET A 424 -13.57 6.34 41.28
C MET A 424 -13.45 7.37 40.15
N SER A 425 -12.34 8.10 40.06
CA SER A 425 -12.17 9.09 38.99
C SER A 425 -11.98 8.44 37.63
N ILE A 426 -11.24 7.32 37.55
CA ILE A 426 -11.20 6.50 36.32
C ILE A 426 -12.61 6.06 35.92
N ALA A 427 -13.40 5.56 36.86
CA ALA A 427 -14.77 5.12 36.59
C ALA A 427 -15.62 6.25 35.98
N ASN A 428 -15.50 7.47 36.51
CA ASN A 428 -16.22 8.64 35.99
C ASN A 428 -15.77 9.04 34.59
N VAL A 429 -14.46 9.03 34.31
CA VAL A 429 -13.94 9.34 32.97
C VAL A 429 -14.37 8.28 31.95
N LEU A 430 -14.34 6.99 32.34
CA LEU A 430 -14.83 5.91 31.48
C LEU A 430 -16.33 6.01 31.21
N LEU A 431 -17.12 6.41 32.21
CA LEU A 431 -18.55 6.64 32.02
C LEU A 431 -18.83 7.82 31.07
N LYS A 432 -18.02 8.89 31.13
CA LYS A 432 -18.10 9.99 30.14
C LYS A 432 -17.77 9.51 28.73
N LEU A 433 -16.72 8.72 28.59
CA LEU A 433 -16.31 8.12 27.32
C LEU A 433 -17.33 7.11 26.77
N ALA A 434 -18.05 6.42 27.65
CA ALA A 434 -19.10 5.47 27.29
C ALA A 434 -20.25 6.10 26.49
N ASN A 435 -20.38 7.44 26.51
CA ASN A 435 -21.33 8.15 25.64
C ASN A 435 -20.89 8.19 24.17
N PHE A 436 -19.61 7.94 23.88
CA PHE A 436 -19.03 7.98 22.54
C PHE A 436 -18.52 6.62 22.08
N TYR A 437 -18.13 5.74 23.01
CA TYR A 437 -17.56 4.42 22.74
C TYR A 437 -18.33 3.32 23.45
N GLN A 438 -18.35 2.15 22.84
CA GLN A 438 -18.62 0.92 23.58
C GLN A 438 -17.34 0.49 24.30
N ILE A 439 -17.38 0.36 25.62
CA ILE A 439 -16.19 0.08 26.43
C ILE A 439 -16.31 -1.29 27.09
N PHE A 440 -15.30 -2.12 26.92
CA PHE A 440 -15.14 -3.39 27.62
C PHE A 440 -13.96 -3.29 28.58
N ALA A 441 -14.20 -3.45 29.88
CA ALA A 441 -13.16 -3.33 30.90
C ALA A 441 -13.11 -4.55 31.82
N ILE A 442 -11.91 -5.11 32.04
CA ILE A 442 -11.65 -6.03 33.15
C ILE A 442 -11.29 -5.19 34.37
N SER A 443 -11.98 -5.44 35.49
CA SER A 443 -11.78 -4.68 36.72
C SER A 443 -11.75 -5.60 37.94
N HIS A 444 -10.92 -5.20 38.90
CA HIS A 444 -10.90 -5.76 40.24
C HIS A 444 -11.43 -4.77 41.30
N GLN A 445 -11.74 -3.53 40.90
CA GLN A 445 -12.20 -2.49 41.80
C GLN A 445 -13.73 -2.37 41.80
N PRO A 446 -14.38 -2.36 42.99
CA PRO A 446 -15.83 -2.19 43.07
C PRO A 446 -16.28 -0.81 42.55
N GLN A 447 -15.44 0.22 42.63
CA GLN A 447 -15.74 1.57 42.16
C GLN A 447 -16.05 1.58 40.66
N LEU A 448 -15.19 0.97 39.83
CA LEU A 448 -15.40 0.89 38.38
C LEU A 448 -16.64 0.05 38.03
N SER A 449 -16.75 -1.12 38.65
CA SER A 449 -17.88 -2.04 38.44
C SER A 449 -19.24 -1.42 38.83
N SER A 450 -19.25 -0.55 39.85
CA SER A 450 -20.46 0.14 40.30
C SER A 450 -20.99 1.17 39.30
N LYS A 451 -20.14 1.76 38.46
CA LYS A 451 -20.55 2.76 37.45
C LYS A 451 -20.81 2.18 36.07
N ALA A 452 -20.55 0.89 35.87
CA ALA A 452 -20.80 0.21 34.61
C ALA A 452 -22.30 0.19 34.23
N ASN A 453 -22.59 0.37 32.94
CA ASN A 453 -23.92 0.18 32.37
C ASN A 453 -24.31 -1.31 32.45
N SER A 454 -23.36 -2.19 32.12
CA SER A 454 -23.52 -3.65 32.18
C SER A 454 -22.40 -4.27 33.02
N HIS A 455 -22.73 -5.25 33.85
CA HIS A 455 -21.77 -5.92 34.73
C HIS A 455 -21.85 -7.42 34.51
N PHE A 456 -20.75 -8.01 34.03
CA PHE A 456 -20.61 -9.43 33.76
C PHE A 456 -19.74 -10.09 34.81
N LEU A 457 -20.17 -11.25 35.30
CA LEU A 457 -19.40 -12.07 36.22
C LEU A 457 -18.84 -13.29 35.50
N VAL A 458 -17.53 -13.51 35.64
CA VAL A 458 -16.83 -14.68 35.14
C VAL A 458 -16.53 -15.63 36.30
N GLU A 459 -17.16 -16.81 36.29
CA GLU A 459 -17.08 -17.81 37.36
C GLU A 459 -16.50 -19.11 36.84
N ARG A 460 -15.76 -19.83 37.69
CA ARG A 460 -15.25 -21.17 37.39
C ARG A 460 -16.10 -22.21 38.11
N HIS A 461 -16.83 -23.01 37.34
CA HIS A 461 -17.56 -24.19 37.80
C HIS A 461 -16.79 -25.45 37.44
N GLY A 462 -15.98 -25.95 38.38
CA GLY A 462 -15.10 -27.10 38.18
C GLY A 462 -14.02 -26.84 37.13
N GLU A 463 -14.03 -27.61 36.04
CA GLU A 463 -13.11 -27.42 34.90
C GLU A 463 -13.60 -26.39 33.89
N SER A 464 -14.88 -25.99 33.94
CA SER A 464 -15.47 -25.02 33.00
C SER A 464 -15.58 -23.62 33.59
N SER A 465 -15.48 -22.60 32.73
CA SER A 465 -15.75 -21.20 33.05
C SER A 465 -17.06 -20.76 32.40
N VAL A 466 -17.84 -19.95 33.12
CA VAL A 466 -19.15 -19.43 32.71
C VAL A 466 -19.13 -17.91 32.85
N VAL A 467 -19.78 -17.21 31.92
CA VAL A 467 -19.98 -15.76 31.95
C VAL A 467 -21.47 -15.47 31.92
N ARG A 468 -21.92 -14.53 32.74
CA ARG A 468 -23.31 -14.08 32.79
C ARG A 468 -23.39 -12.60 33.15
N GLU A 469 -24.39 -11.89 32.61
CA GLU A 469 -24.74 -10.54 33.06
C GLU A 469 -25.38 -10.64 34.46
N LEU A 470 -25.03 -9.73 35.35
CA LEU A 470 -25.56 -9.65 36.71
C LEU A 470 -26.78 -8.72 36.76
N ASP A 471 -27.83 -9.16 37.46
CA ASP A 471 -28.93 -8.28 37.79
C ASP A 471 -28.59 -7.30 38.93
N LYS A 472 -29.52 -6.43 39.33
CA LYS A 472 -29.27 -5.42 40.37
C LYS A 472 -28.87 -6.01 41.73
N GLU A 473 -29.48 -7.11 42.16
CA GLU A 473 -29.17 -7.72 43.45
C GLU A 473 -27.85 -8.49 43.38
N GLU A 474 -27.63 -9.20 42.29
CA GLU A 474 -26.39 -9.92 42.05
C GLU A 474 -25.18 -8.97 41.93
N ARG A 475 -25.38 -7.79 41.31
CA ARG A 475 -24.37 -6.72 41.29
C ARG A 475 -24.01 -6.27 42.70
N VAL A 476 -24.99 -6.07 43.58
CA VAL A 476 -24.73 -5.71 44.99
C VAL A 476 -23.89 -6.80 45.67
N ASN A 477 -24.26 -8.06 45.49
CA ASN A 477 -23.55 -9.19 46.09
C ASN A 477 -22.12 -9.33 45.56
N GLU A 478 -21.91 -9.16 44.25
CA GLU A 478 -20.58 -9.21 43.65
C GLU A 478 -19.71 -8.04 44.12
N LEU A 479 -20.25 -6.82 44.15
CA LEU A 479 -19.53 -5.66 44.70
C LEU A 479 -19.16 -5.87 46.17
N ALA A 480 -20.09 -6.40 46.98
CA ALA A 480 -19.83 -6.72 48.38
C ALA A 480 -18.72 -7.78 48.52
N ARG A 481 -18.74 -8.83 47.68
CA ARG A 481 -17.67 -9.84 47.59
C ARG A 481 -16.32 -9.23 47.19
N MET A 482 -16.31 -8.27 46.26
CA MET A 482 -15.09 -7.55 45.88
C MET A 482 -14.52 -6.71 47.04
N ILE A 483 -15.38 -6.23 47.95
CA ILE A 483 -14.99 -5.44 49.12
C ILE A 483 -14.50 -6.30 50.28
N SER A 484 -15.27 -7.34 50.67
CA SER A 484 -15.01 -8.13 51.88
C SER A 484 -14.43 -9.53 51.64
N GLY A 485 -14.21 -9.91 50.37
CA GLY A 485 -13.73 -11.23 49.99
C GLY A 485 -14.83 -12.28 50.03
N GLU A 486 -14.47 -13.52 50.36
CA GLU A 486 -15.41 -14.66 50.34
C GLU A 486 -16.56 -14.53 51.36
N HIS A 487 -16.32 -13.86 52.48
CA HIS A 487 -17.33 -13.62 53.51
C HIS A 487 -17.98 -12.26 53.29
N ILE A 488 -19.20 -12.25 52.75
CA ILE A 488 -19.99 -11.05 52.53
C ILE A 488 -20.57 -10.57 53.87
N SER A 489 -20.14 -9.39 54.34
CA SER A 489 -20.69 -8.77 55.56
C SER A 489 -21.84 -7.82 55.24
N GLU A 490 -22.70 -7.52 56.23
CA GLU A 490 -23.79 -6.56 56.05
C GLU A 490 -23.25 -5.14 55.74
N GLU A 491 -22.11 -4.77 56.32
CA GLU A 491 -21.43 -3.51 56.04
C GLU A 491 -20.96 -3.42 54.58
N ALA A 492 -20.43 -4.52 54.03
CA ALA A 492 -19.99 -4.60 52.64
C ALA A 492 -21.17 -4.45 51.67
N ILE A 493 -22.32 -5.08 51.98
CA ILE A 493 -23.56 -4.91 51.21
C ILE A 493 -24.04 -3.46 51.26
N ASN A 494 -24.03 -2.84 52.45
CA ASN A 494 -24.46 -1.45 52.62
C ASN A 494 -23.54 -0.48 51.84
N PHE A 495 -22.23 -0.72 51.84
CA PHE A 495 -21.29 0.06 51.06
C PHE A 495 -21.49 -0.14 49.55
N ALA A 496 -21.68 -1.38 49.08
CA ALA A 496 -21.99 -1.69 47.68
C ALA A 496 -23.27 -1.00 47.20
N LYS A 497 -24.33 -1.03 48.01
CA LYS A 497 -25.57 -0.27 47.76
C LYS A 497 -25.33 1.24 47.71
N GLY A 498 -24.38 1.75 48.49
CA GLY A 498 -23.96 3.15 48.45
C GLY A 498 -23.28 3.53 47.14
N LEU A 499 -22.44 2.66 46.56
CA LEU A 499 -21.74 2.91 45.30
C LEU A 499 -22.65 2.90 44.06
N LEU A 500 -23.71 2.08 44.11
CA LEU A 500 -24.71 1.95 43.04
C LEU A 500 -25.74 3.08 43.00
N LYS A 501 -25.76 3.94 44.03
CA LYS A 501 -26.49 5.21 43.99
C LYS A 501 -25.71 6.23 43.17
#